data_AF-A0A9P0BF39-F1
#
_entry.id   AF-A0A9P0BF39-F1
#
_cell.length_a   1.000
_cell.length_b   1.000
_cell.length_c   1.000
_cell.angle_alpha   90.00
_cell.angle_beta   90.00
_cell.angle_gamma   90.00
#
_symmetry.space_group_name_H-M   'P 1'
#
loop_
_entity.id
_entity.type
_entity.pdbx_description
1 polymer ?
#
loop_
_entity_poly.entity_id
_entity_poly.type
_entity_poly.pdbx_seq_one_letter_code
_entity_poly.pdbx_strand_id
1 'polypeptide(L)'
;MVSPSLEKDDFSVNIEKNLSIERLQSQENQLTVSTILSLNPDCKDILSNGVGKVESLYNNKSIESIPSDSESIHYQKTYESEKWYSVTMQVFIPFMIAGIGTIGAGIVLDDVQEYEVFKQIKALFVLVPALLGLKGNLDTCLASRLSTHVNLGTLKGKKEIFKIIYGNIGLVQIQAIVASCLVSLFAVGVTAIMNNVFDYKDAMLLAASSVLTATMSCFVLDFVLIGVIFASKKFKLNPDNLATPFAASIGDVVSLMLLSVWAKLLYEIHEQYPWLLFAILGFYIFLVLPVWVLIVRKNEYTNKILTTGWTPVLSALIISGMGGLVLDHAIDQFKNFGVFQPIINGIGGNLVSVQSSRISTMLHKTSIKGVIPPHTKQWVAPWTALVKGVLPAKSARILILLAIPGQTIFVLTADLIANGRLTVSYIFVLTYLSVSLIQIMSLLYIAHLMTHTMWKFKIDPDNSAIPYLTALGDLLGSSLLMLAFILLRHIHEEYDPDSAT
;
A
#
# COMPACT_ATOMS: atom_id res chain seq x y z
N MET A 1 -72.90 -12.57 -33.91
CA MET A 1 -71.76 -13.11 -33.12
C MET A 1 -70.52 -12.34 -33.58
N VAL A 2 -70.33 -11.12 -33.10
CA VAL A 2 -69.48 -10.71 -31.95
C VAL A 2 -68.00 -11.01 -32.21
N SER A 3 -67.26 -9.92 -32.47
CA SER A 3 -65.80 -9.77 -32.44
C SER A 3 -65.22 -9.95 -31.03
N PRO A 4 -63.92 -10.29 -30.92
CA PRO A 4 -63.05 -9.42 -30.13
C PRO A 4 -61.62 -9.23 -30.71
N SER A 5 -61.11 -8.05 -30.36
CA SER A 5 -59.80 -7.46 -30.56
C SER A 5 -58.94 -7.57 -29.28
N LEU A 6 -57.66 -7.18 -29.38
CA LEU A 6 -56.73 -6.74 -28.30
C LEU A 6 -56.08 -7.83 -27.44
N GLU A 7 -54.84 -8.23 -27.76
CA GLU A 7 -53.88 -8.67 -26.73
C GLU A 7 -52.40 -8.81 -27.16
N LYS A 8 -51.92 -8.07 -28.18
CA LYS A 8 -50.49 -8.15 -28.57
C LYS A 8 -49.70 -6.85 -28.61
N ASP A 9 -50.34 -5.70 -28.43
CA ASP A 9 -49.64 -4.41 -28.46
C ASP A 9 -49.30 -3.84 -27.06
N ASP A 10 -49.86 -4.38 -25.98
CA ASP A 10 -49.62 -3.86 -24.61
C ASP A 10 -48.34 -4.40 -23.93
N PHE A 11 -47.77 -5.52 -24.40
CA PHE A 11 -46.58 -6.10 -23.76
C PHE A 11 -45.26 -5.48 -24.28
N SER A 12 -45.22 -5.10 -25.55
CA SER A 12 -44.08 -4.41 -26.18
C SER A 12 -43.99 -2.93 -25.77
N VAL A 13 -45.13 -2.26 -25.63
CA VAL A 13 -45.18 -0.84 -25.22
C VAL A 13 -44.81 -0.66 -23.73
N ASN A 14 -45.14 -1.62 -22.85
CA ASN A 14 -44.76 -1.54 -21.44
C ASN A 14 -43.27 -1.78 -21.19
N ILE A 15 -42.60 -2.58 -22.01
CA ILE A 15 -41.14 -2.78 -21.91
C ILE A 15 -40.40 -1.52 -22.35
N GLU A 16 -40.81 -0.87 -23.45
CA GLU A 16 -40.24 0.40 -23.87
C GLU A 16 -40.54 1.55 -22.90
N LYS A 17 -41.74 1.60 -22.30
CA LYS A 17 -42.07 2.59 -21.25
C LYS A 17 -41.25 2.38 -19.97
N ASN A 18 -41.05 1.14 -19.53
CA ASN A 18 -40.22 0.87 -18.34
C ASN A 18 -38.72 1.11 -18.60
N LEU A 19 -38.22 0.82 -19.81
CA LEU A 19 -36.86 1.17 -20.23
C LEU A 19 -36.64 2.69 -20.40
N SER A 20 -37.68 3.43 -20.78
CA SER A 20 -37.61 4.90 -20.87
C SER A 20 -37.77 5.58 -19.51
N ILE A 21 -38.56 5.03 -18.59
CA ILE A 21 -38.66 5.51 -17.20
C ILE A 21 -37.37 5.23 -16.42
N GLU A 22 -36.71 4.07 -16.59
CA GLU A 22 -35.37 3.82 -16.01
C GLU A 22 -34.29 4.73 -16.60
N ARG A 23 -34.37 5.06 -17.91
CA ARG A 23 -33.45 6.04 -18.52
C ARG A 23 -33.69 7.45 -18.00
N LEU A 24 -34.94 7.85 -17.79
CA LEU A 24 -35.30 9.17 -17.28
C LEU A 24 -35.02 9.34 -15.78
N GLN A 25 -35.14 8.29 -14.97
CA GLN A 25 -34.74 8.31 -13.55
C GLN A 25 -33.22 8.27 -13.35
N SER A 26 -32.45 7.83 -14.35
CA SER A 26 -30.97 7.92 -14.32
C SER A 26 -30.42 9.31 -14.67
N GLN A 27 -31.28 10.24 -15.12
CA GLN A 27 -30.90 11.59 -15.55
C GLN A 27 -31.03 12.68 -14.48
N GLU A 28 -31.53 12.38 -13.29
CA GLU A 28 -31.50 13.34 -12.19
C GLU A 28 -30.13 13.32 -11.49
N ASN A 29 -29.39 14.41 -11.69
CA ASN A 29 -28.12 14.81 -11.05
C ASN A 29 -26.79 14.31 -11.63
N GLN A 30 -26.62 14.28 -12.97
CA GLN A 30 -25.26 14.34 -13.55
C GLN A 30 -25.22 15.26 -14.77
N LEU A 31 -24.61 16.45 -14.57
CA LEU A 31 -24.26 17.38 -15.64
C LEU A 31 -23.38 16.65 -16.67
N THR A 32 -23.85 16.58 -17.91
CA THR A 32 -23.12 15.97 -19.02
C THR A 32 -21.92 16.88 -19.38
N VAL A 33 -20.81 16.30 -19.87
CA VAL A 33 -19.58 17.04 -20.25
C VAL A 33 -19.88 18.14 -21.29
N SER A 34 -20.87 17.92 -22.15
CA SER A 34 -21.40 18.92 -23.09
C SER A 34 -22.03 20.14 -22.40
N THR A 35 -22.67 19.96 -21.24
CA THR A 35 -23.25 21.05 -20.42
C THR A 35 -22.18 21.84 -19.67
N ILE A 36 -21.07 21.20 -19.30
CA ILE A 36 -19.93 21.88 -18.67
C ILE A 36 -19.19 22.76 -19.70
N LEU A 37 -19.10 22.30 -20.95
CA LEU A 37 -18.50 23.06 -22.06
C LEU A 37 -19.36 24.26 -22.48
N SER A 38 -20.69 24.21 -22.33
CA SER A 38 -21.58 25.34 -22.65
C SER A 38 -21.63 26.44 -21.58
N LEU A 39 -21.09 26.16 -20.38
CA LEU A 39 -21.01 27.10 -19.25
C LEU A 39 -19.69 27.87 -19.20
N ASN A 40 -18.73 27.57 -20.08
CA ASN A 40 -17.45 28.27 -20.13
C ASN A 40 -17.53 29.47 -21.11
N PRO A 41 -17.46 30.73 -20.63
CA PRO A 41 -17.57 31.92 -21.48
C PRO A 41 -16.48 32.01 -22.55
N ASP A 42 -15.34 31.31 -22.38
CA ASP A 42 -14.22 31.30 -23.34
C ASP A 42 -14.45 30.38 -24.56
N CYS A 43 -15.50 29.55 -24.57
CA CYS A 43 -15.79 28.62 -25.66
C CYS A 43 -16.89 29.10 -26.64
N LYS A 44 -17.46 30.29 -26.43
CA LYS A 44 -18.56 30.80 -27.27
C LYS A 44 -18.11 31.19 -28.69
N ASP A 45 -16.85 31.55 -28.86
CA ASP A 45 -16.31 32.04 -30.14
C ASP A 45 -15.92 30.92 -31.13
N ILE A 46 -15.86 29.67 -30.68
CA ILE A 46 -15.43 28.55 -31.53
C ILE A 46 -16.59 27.96 -32.35
N LEU A 47 -17.84 28.21 -31.94
CA LEU A 47 -19.03 27.65 -32.60
C LEU A 47 -19.68 28.57 -33.65
N SER A 48 -19.17 29.79 -33.87
CA SER A 48 -19.85 30.79 -34.71
C SER A 48 -19.31 30.97 -36.13
N ASN A 49 -18.15 30.41 -36.51
CA ASN A 49 -17.59 30.62 -37.85
C ASN A 49 -17.48 29.33 -38.66
N GLY A 50 -18.29 29.26 -39.72
CA GLY A 50 -18.36 28.16 -40.66
C GLY A 50 -17.11 27.97 -41.52
N VAL A 51 -16.97 26.72 -41.97
CA VAL A 51 -16.18 26.18 -43.09
C VAL A 51 -15.37 27.21 -43.91
N GLY A 52 -14.04 27.14 -43.77
CA GLY A 52 -13.09 27.84 -44.66
C GLY A 52 -11.64 27.46 -44.39
N LYS A 53 -10.93 26.98 -45.44
CA LYS A 53 -9.51 26.60 -45.48
C LYS A 53 -8.57 27.61 -44.80
N VAL A 54 -7.63 27.12 -43.98
CA VAL A 54 -6.32 27.76 -43.76
C VAL A 54 -5.22 26.70 -43.66
N GLU A 55 -4.16 26.94 -44.42
CA GLU A 55 -2.96 26.13 -44.63
C GLU A 55 -2.05 25.97 -43.40
N SER A 56 -1.29 24.88 -43.47
CA SER A 56 -0.10 24.42 -42.75
C SER A 56 0.62 25.30 -41.70
N LEU A 57 0.82 24.64 -40.54
CA LEU A 57 2.03 24.54 -39.70
C LEU A 57 2.54 25.77 -38.94
N TYR A 58 2.45 25.72 -37.58
CA TYR A 58 3.62 25.81 -36.68
C TYR A 58 3.30 25.30 -35.23
N ASN A 59 3.93 24.16 -34.87
CA ASN A 59 4.37 23.66 -33.55
C ASN A 59 3.47 23.56 -32.30
N ASN A 60 2.79 22.42 -32.22
CA ASN A 60 2.71 21.43 -31.13
C ASN A 60 3.52 21.65 -29.82
N LYS A 61 2.79 21.93 -28.72
CA LYS A 61 2.89 21.21 -27.45
C LYS A 61 1.47 20.83 -27.01
N SER A 62 1.19 19.55 -27.13
CA SER A 62 -0.04 18.79 -26.86
C SER A 62 -0.99 19.36 -25.81
N ILE A 63 -2.20 19.71 -26.26
CA ILE A 63 -3.44 19.51 -25.52
C ILE A 63 -3.47 18.04 -25.11
N GLU A 64 -3.56 17.76 -23.80
CA GLU A 64 -3.84 16.41 -23.31
C GLU A 64 -5.11 15.90 -24.00
N SER A 65 -4.95 14.90 -24.87
CA SER A 65 -6.04 14.33 -25.66
C SER A 65 -7.09 13.73 -24.72
N ILE A 66 -8.26 14.36 -24.66
CA ILE A 66 -9.45 13.79 -24.03
C ILE A 66 -9.74 12.46 -24.74
N PRO A 67 -9.79 11.31 -24.05
CA PRO A 67 -10.17 10.05 -24.66
C PRO A 67 -11.57 10.20 -25.26
N SER A 68 -11.71 9.89 -26.53
CA SER A 68 -13.04 9.82 -27.16
C SER A 68 -13.88 8.74 -26.48
N ASP A 69 -15.21 8.88 -26.47
CA ASP A 69 -16.12 7.88 -25.90
C ASP A 69 -15.89 6.47 -26.50
N SER A 70 -15.47 6.40 -27.77
CA SER A 70 -15.11 5.14 -28.43
C SER A 70 -13.81 4.52 -27.90
N GLU A 71 -12.80 5.32 -27.56
CA GLU A 71 -11.55 4.83 -26.95
C GLU A 71 -11.76 4.37 -25.51
N SER A 72 -12.52 5.12 -24.70
CA SER A 72 -12.84 4.71 -23.32
C SER A 72 -13.61 3.40 -23.29
N ILE A 73 -14.58 3.22 -24.20
CA ILE A 73 -15.32 1.96 -24.40
C ILE A 73 -14.39 0.82 -24.84
N HIS A 74 -13.41 1.09 -25.71
CA HIS A 74 -12.43 0.09 -26.15
C HIS A 74 -11.53 -0.38 -24.99
N TYR A 75 -11.01 0.55 -24.18
CA TYR A 75 -10.22 0.22 -22.99
C TYR A 75 -11.04 -0.54 -21.95
N GLN A 76 -12.31 -0.17 -21.76
CA GLN A 76 -13.23 -0.88 -20.89
C GLN A 76 -13.46 -2.32 -21.35
N LYS A 77 -13.75 -2.54 -22.64
CA LYS A 77 -13.93 -3.88 -23.22
C LYS A 77 -12.67 -4.73 -23.08
N THR A 78 -11.50 -4.11 -23.23
CA THR A 78 -10.20 -4.77 -23.03
C THR A 78 -9.98 -5.15 -21.56
N TYR A 79 -10.33 -4.28 -20.61
CA TYR A 79 -10.18 -4.57 -19.17
C TYR A 79 -11.17 -5.65 -18.69
N GLU A 80 -12.42 -5.63 -19.17
CA GLU A 80 -13.39 -6.70 -18.90
C GLU A 80 -12.91 -8.06 -19.45
N SER A 81 -12.19 -8.05 -20.57
CA SER A 81 -11.68 -9.25 -21.26
C SER A 81 -10.54 -9.97 -20.53
N GLU A 82 -9.91 -9.35 -19.52
CA GLU A 82 -8.81 -9.99 -18.79
C GLU A 82 -9.32 -11.23 -18.06
N LYS A 83 -8.83 -12.42 -18.43
CA LYS A 83 -9.38 -13.68 -17.93
C LYS A 83 -9.03 -13.87 -16.45
N TRP A 84 -9.97 -14.41 -15.67
CA TRP A 84 -9.82 -14.56 -14.22
C TRP A 84 -8.56 -15.35 -13.84
N TYR A 85 -8.24 -16.42 -14.58
CA TYR A 85 -7.06 -17.23 -14.33
C TYR A 85 -5.74 -16.48 -14.57
N SER A 86 -5.72 -15.51 -15.49
CA SER A 86 -4.54 -14.69 -15.76
C SER A 86 -4.25 -13.80 -14.56
N VAL A 87 -5.29 -13.17 -14.02
CA VAL A 87 -5.20 -12.35 -12.81
C VAL A 87 -4.77 -13.20 -11.62
N THR A 88 -5.38 -14.37 -11.42
CA THR A 88 -5.02 -15.27 -10.33
C THR A 88 -3.55 -15.68 -10.41
N MET A 89 -3.05 -16.13 -11.56
CA MET A 89 -1.66 -16.56 -11.70
C MET A 89 -0.66 -15.41 -11.53
N GLN A 90 -0.99 -14.21 -12.02
CA GLN A 90 -0.14 -13.03 -11.86
C GLN A 90 0.00 -12.60 -10.40
N VAL A 91 -1.02 -12.79 -9.57
CA VAL A 91 -0.99 -12.38 -8.15
C VAL A 91 -0.56 -13.51 -7.22
N PHE A 92 -0.82 -14.77 -7.57
CA PHE A 92 -0.54 -15.93 -6.70
C PHE A 92 0.93 -16.05 -6.30
N ILE A 93 1.84 -16.00 -7.28
CA ILE A 93 3.28 -16.16 -7.02
C ILE A 93 3.82 -15.01 -6.15
N PRO A 94 3.59 -13.73 -6.50
CA PRO A 94 3.83 -12.58 -5.62
C PRO A 94 3.33 -12.76 -4.19
N PHE A 95 2.08 -13.19 -4.06
CA PHE A 95 1.41 -13.35 -2.78
C PHE A 95 2.09 -14.41 -1.91
N MET A 96 2.49 -15.55 -2.48
CA MET A 96 3.23 -16.58 -1.75
C MET A 96 4.62 -16.12 -1.31
N ILE A 97 5.35 -15.42 -2.17
CA ILE A 97 6.69 -14.89 -1.85
C ILE A 97 6.60 -13.87 -0.71
N ALA A 98 5.64 -12.95 -0.79
CA ALA A 98 5.37 -11.98 0.27
C ALA A 98 5.00 -12.68 1.59
N GLY A 99 4.12 -13.68 1.54
CA GLY A 99 3.71 -14.45 2.72
C GLY A 99 4.88 -15.19 3.41
N ILE A 100 5.80 -15.77 2.64
CA ILE A 100 7.01 -16.40 3.22
C ILE A 100 7.86 -15.37 3.97
N GLY A 101 8.03 -14.17 3.40
CA GLY A 101 8.82 -13.12 4.05
C GLY A 101 8.15 -12.54 5.29
N THR A 102 6.83 -12.38 5.29
CA THR A 102 6.09 -11.92 6.47
C THR A 102 6.08 -12.98 7.58
N ILE A 103 6.05 -14.28 7.24
CA ILE A 103 6.29 -15.35 8.23
C ILE A 103 7.69 -15.21 8.82
N GLY A 104 8.72 -15.05 7.97
CA GLY A 104 10.10 -14.84 8.44
C GLY A 104 10.23 -13.62 9.35
N ALA A 105 9.54 -12.53 9.04
CA ALA A 105 9.49 -11.32 9.86
C ALA A 105 8.80 -11.60 11.21
N GLY A 106 7.71 -12.38 11.22
CA GLY A 106 7.04 -12.84 12.45
C GLY A 106 7.96 -13.67 13.34
N ILE A 107 8.69 -14.62 12.78
CA ILE A 107 9.65 -15.44 13.53
C ILE A 107 10.79 -14.59 14.11
N VAL A 108 11.32 -13.64 13.33
CA VAL A 108 12.34 -12.70 13.84
C VAL A 108 11.75 -11.83 14.95
N LEU A 109 10.52 -11.33 14.80
CA LEU A 109 9.86 -10.52 15.83
C LEU A 109 9.66 -11.31 17.13
N ASP A 110 9.29 -12.58 17.01
CA ASP A 110 9.08 -13.48 18.13
C ASP A 110 10.37 -13.82 18.89
N ASP A 111 11.51 -13.95 18.20
CA ASP A 111 12.83 -14.12 18.83
C ASP A 111 13.28 -12.83 19.53
N VAL A 112 13.17 -11.68 18.85
CA VAL A 112 13.73 -10.42 19.36
C VAL A 112 12.94 -9.84 20.52
N GLN A 113 11.65 -10.20 20.68
CA GLN A 113 10.85 -9.77 21.83
C GLN A 113 11.43 -10.30 23.15
N GLU A 114 12.21 -11.40 23.11
CA GLU A 114 12.86 -11.96 24.29
C GLU A 114 14.13 -11.20 24.70
N TYR A 115 14.69 -10.36 23.83
CA TYR A 115 15.91 -9.63 24.09
C TYR A 115 15.69 -8.59 25.19
N GLU A 116 16.68 -8.40 26.05
CA GLU A 116 16.60 -7.48 27.20
C GLU A 116 16.22 -6.06 26.76
N VAL A 117 16.79 -5.57 25.65
CA VAL A 117 16.48 -4.24 25.11
C VAL A 117 15.00 -4.07 24.74
N PHE A 118 14.34 -5.09 24.18
CA PHE A 118 12.91 -5.01 23.83
C PHE A 118 12.01 -5.12 25.06
N LYS A 119 12.44 -5.84 26.10
CA LYS A 119 11.74 -5.93 27.39
C LYS A 119 11.80 -4.61 28.17
N GLN A 120 12.96 -3.93 28.13
CA GLN A 120 13.19 -2.67 28.84
C GLN A 120 12.64 -1.47 28.06
N ILE A 121 12.86 -1.43 26.75
CA ILE A 121 12.48 -0.31 25.87
C ILE A 121 11.33 -0.74 24.96
N LYS A 122 10.14 -0.88 25.54
CA LYS A 122 8.90 -1.26 24.84
C LYS A 122 8.52 -0.36 23.68
N ALA A 123 8.99 0.89 23.69
CA ALA A 123 8.85 1.82 22.58
C ALA A 123 9.41 1.29 21.24
N LEU A 124 10.29 0.27 21.27
CA LEU A 124 10.76 -0.44 20.07
C LEU A 124 9.63 -1.17 19.32
N PHE A 125 8.63 -1.72 20.01
CA PHE A 125 7.47 -2.35 19.37
C PHE A 125 6.59 -1.32 18.64
N VAL A 126 6.54 -0.09 19.14
CA VAL A 126 5.86 1.02 18.47
C VAL A 126 6.54 1.37 17.13
N LEU A 127 7.87 1.24 17.08
CA LEU A 127 8.63 1.46 15.84
C LEU A 127 8.41 0.37 14.80
N VAL A 128 8.17 -0.88 15.21
CA VAL A 128 8.19 -2.04 14.31
C VAL A 128 7.22 -1.85 13.12
N PRO A 129 5.90 -1.66 13.31
CA PRO A 129 5.00 -1.49 12.17
C PRO A 129 5.27 -0.21 11.40
N ALA A 130 5.67 0.87 12.08
CA ALA A 130 5.97 2.14 11.44
C ALA A 130 7.20 2.07 10.51
N LEU A 131 8.26 1.35 10.89
CA LEU A 131 9.46 1.16 10.08
C LEU A 131 9.20 0.19 8.91
N LEU A 132 8.44 -0.88 9.14
CA LEU A 132 8.03 -1.81 8.09
C LEU A 132 7.14 -1.12 7.05
N GLY A 133 6.13 -0.37 7.50
CA GLY A 133 5.26 0.44 6.65
C GLY A 133 6.01 1.55 5.91
N LEU A 134 6.94 2.25 6.58
CA LEU A 134 7.82 3.24 5.96
C LEU A 134 8.55 2.64 4.75
N LYS A 135 9.26 1.54 4.98
CA LYS A 135 10.03 0.85 3.94
C LYS A 135 9.13 0.40 2.80
N GLY A 136 7.99 -0.23 3.09
CA GLY A 136 7.03 -0.65 2.06
C GLY A 136 6.58 0.51 1.16
N ASN A 137 6.38 1.69 1.74
CA ASN A 137 5.98 2.89 1.01
C ASN A 137 7.11 3.46 0.14
N LEU A 138 8.35 3.46 0.64
CA LEU A 138 9.51 3.98 -0.08
C LEU A 138 9.90 3.05 -1.25
N ASP A 139 9.97 1.74 -1.00
CA ASP A 139 10.36 0.74 -2.00
C ASP A 139 9.33 0.64 -3.11
N THR A 140 8.03 0.68 -2.78
CA THR A 140 6.96 0.62 -3.78
C THR A 140 6.99 1.87 -4.67
N CYS A 141 7.23 3.05 -4.08
CA CYS A 141 7.42 4.27 -4.86
C CYS A 141 8.65 4.19 -5.78
N LEU A 142 9.76 3.66 -5.28
CA LEU A 142 10.98 3.45 -6.05
C LEU A 142 10.75 2.49 -7.22
N ALA A 143 10.13 1.34 -6.93
CA ALA A 143 9.82 0.30 -7.90
C ALA A 143 8.94 0.84 -9.02
N SER A 144 7.84 1.51 -8.67
CA SER A 144 6.91 2.11 -9.63
C SER A 144 7.59 3.13 -10.53
N ARG A 145 8.42 4.03 -9.98
CA ARG A 145 9.17 5.02 -10.77
C ARG A 145 10.14 4.36 -11.73
N LEU A 146 10.96 3.42 -11.24
CA LEU A 146 11.92 2.71 -12.07
C LEU A 146 11.23 1.90 -13.16
N SER A 147 10.17 1.16 -12.82
CA SER A 147 9.39 0.39 -13.79
C SER A 147 8.77 1.28 -14.85
N THR A 148 8.21 2.43 -14.48
CA THR A 148 7.66 3.40 -15.44
C THR A 148 8.73 3.84 -16.45
N HIS A 149 9.94 4.16 -16.00
CA HIS A 149 11.04 4.50 -16.90
C HIS A 149 11.51 3.32 -17.77
N VAL A 150 11.51 2.10 -17.23
CA VAL A 150 11.81 0.87 -18.00
C VAL A 150 10.76 0.65 -19.10
N ASN A 151 9.48 0.74 -18.76
CA ASN A 151 8.36 0.45 -19.65
C ASN A 151 8.16 1.52 -20.73
N LEU A 152 8.39 2.79 -20.41
CA LEU A 152 8.33 3.89 -21.38
C LEU A 152 9.51 3.89 -22.37
N GLY A 153 10.47 2.97 -22.22
CA GLY A 153 11.63 2.89 -23.10
C GLY A 153 12.53 4.13 -23.04
N THR A 154 12.39 4.96 -22.00
CA THR A 154 13.22 6.15 -21.77
C THR A 154 14.65 5.77 -21.42
N LEU A 155 14.87 4.53 -20.94
CA LEU A 155 16.19 4.00 -20.62
C LEU A 155 16.98 3.56 -21.87
N LYS A 156 17.38 4.53 -22.71
CA LYS A 156 18.23 4.25 -23.88
C LYS A 156 19.74 4.32 -23.57
N GLY A 157 20.15 5.00 -22.50
CA GLY A 157 21.55 5.17 -22.12
C GLY A 157 21.89 4.73 -20.69
N LYS A 158 23.02 4.02 -20.51
CA LYS A 158 23.52 3.57 -19.19
C LYS A 158 23.68 4.75 -18.20
N LYS A 159 24.16 5.90 -18.66
CA LYS A 159 24.36 7.11 -17.83
C LYS A 159 23.06 7.66 -17.26
N GLU A 160 21.98 7.62 -18.05
CA GLU A 160 20.66 8.13 -17.64
C GLU A 160 20.03 7.20 -16.59
N ILE A 161 20.15 5.88 -16.80
CA ILE A 161 19.75 4.87 -15.82
C ILE A 161 20.45 5.10 -14.48
N PHE A 162 21.78 5.30 -14.49
CA PHE A 162 22.53 5.58 -13.27
C PHE A 162 22.09 6.88 -12.58
N LYS A 163 21.75 7.94 -13.32
CA LYS A 163 21.23 9.18 -12.76
C LYS A 163 19.88 8.98 -12.06
N ILE A 164 18.97 8.22 -12.68
CA ILE A 164 17.65 7.91 -12.11
C ILE A 164 17.82 7.08 -10.82
N ILE A 165 18.63 6.03 -10.87
CA ILE A 165 18.90 5.15 -9.72
C ILE A 165 19.49 5.95 -8.56
N TYR A 166 20.60 6.67 -8.80
CA TYR A 166 21.30 7.39 -7.74
C TYR A 166 20.45 8.50 -7.12
N GLY A 167 19.66 9.22 -7.94
CA GLY A 167 18.73 10.22 -7.44
C GLY A 167 17.66 9.62 -6.54
N ASN A 168 17.09 8.48 -6.94
CA ASN A 168 16.05 7.85 -6.16
C ASN A 168 16.58 7.21 -4.88
N ILE A 169 17.76 6.57 -4.90
CA ILE A 169 18.41 6.08 -3.66
C ILE A 169 18.61 7.26 -2.70
N GLY A 170 19.15 8.39 -3.19
CA GLY A 170 19.32 9.57 -2.36
C GLY A 170 18.01 10.11 -1.80
N LEU A 171 16.93 10.09 -2.57
CA LEU A 171 15.61 10.50 -2.12
C LEU A 171 15.07 9.57 -1.02
N VAL A 172 15.18 8.26 -1.21
CA VAL A 172 14.78 7.25 -0.22
C VAL A 172 15.58 7.43 1.08
N GLN A 173 16.88 7.69 1.00
CA GLN A 173 17.73 7.94 2.18
C GLN A 173 17.31 9.20 2.95
N ILE A 174 16.98 10.30 2.26
CA ILE A 174 16.43 11.50 2.92
C ILE A 174 15.13 11.17 3.63
N GLN A 175 14.21 10.47 2.94
CA GLN A 175 12.92 10.11 3.50
C GLN A 175 13.09 9.18 4.71
N ALA A 176 13.98 8.19 4.64
CA ALA A 176 14.28 7.27 5.72
C ALA A 176 14.82 7.99 6.98
N ILE A 177 15.79 8.90 6.83
CA ILE A 177 16.35 9.66 7.96
C ILE A 177 15.27 10.53 8.62
N VAL A 178 14.53 11.32 7.83
CA VAL A 178 13.52 12.24 8.37
C VAL A 178 12.36 11.46 8.99
N ALA A 179 11.87 10.42 8.31
CA ALA A 179 10.78 9.59 8.79
C ALA A 179 11.13 8.85 10.08
N SER A 180 12.29 8.19 10.16
CA SER A 180 12.70 7.45 11.36
C SER A 180 12.86 8.36 12.58
N CYS A 181 13.42 9.56 12.41
CA CYS A 181 13.45 10.57 13.48
C CYS A 181 12.04 10.94 13.97
N LEU A 182 11.09 11.13 13.05
CA LEU A 182 9.70 11.47 13.41
C LEU A 182 8.97 10.30 14.08
N VAL A 183 9.17 9.07 13.62
CA VAL A 183 8.61 7.87 14.24
C VAL A 183 9.18 7.68 15.64
N SER A 184 10.50 7.88 15.83
CA SER A 184 11.11 7.82 17.15
C SER A 184 10.58 8.92 18.07
N LEU A 185 10.39 10.15 17.57
CA LEU A 185 9.81 11.23 18.36
C LEU A 185 8.37 10.90 18.79
N PHE A 186 7.58 10.33 17.87
CA PHE A 186 6.23 9.87 18.16
C PHE A 186 6.23 8.78 19.24
N ALA A 187 7.06 7.74 19.08
CA ALA A 187 7.15 6.64 20.04
C ALA A 187 7.58 7.14 21.43
N VAL A 188 8.63 7.96 21.51
CA VAL A 188 9.07 8.59 22.77
C VAL A 188 7.96 9.44 23.39
N GLY A 189 7.26 10.24 22.59
CA GLY A 189 6.17 11.09 23.07
C GLY A 189 5.03 10.27 23.68
N VAL A 190 4.60 9.20 22.99
CA VAL A 190 3.53 8.34 23.50
C VAL A 190 3.97 7.58 24.76
N THR A 191 5.18 7.01 24.76
CA THR A 191 5.72 6.31 25.94
C THR A 191 5.88 7.24 27.14
N ALA A 192 6.33 8.47 26.93
CA ALA A 192 6.44 9.47 28.00
C ALA A 192 5.07 9.83 28.60
N ILE A 193 4.02 9.92 27.75
CA ILE A 193 2.65 10.16 28.20
C ILE A 193 2.10 8.96 28.98
N MET A 194 2.32 7.74 28.48
CA MET A 194 1.82 6.52 29.13
C MET A 194 2.48 6.25 30.49
N ASN A 195 3.80 6.46 30.57
CA ASN A 195 4.58 6.14 31.77
C ASN A 195 4.74 7.32 32.73
N ASN A 196 4.33 8.53 32.34
CA ASN A 196 4.58 9.78 33.08
C ASN A 196 6.08 10.04 33.41
N VAL A 197 6.99 9.40 32.68
CA VAL A 197 8.44 9.51 32.86
C VAL A 197 9.08 9.65 31.48
N PHE A 198 9.99 10.62 31.34
CA PHE A 198 10.79 10.81 30.14
C PHE A 198 12.23 10.39 30.42
N ASP A 199 12.66 9.27 29.84
CA ASP A 199 14.07 8.88 29.83
C ASP A 199 14.73 9.31 28.51
N TYR A 200 15.67 10.24 28.62
CA TYR A 200 16.39 10.75 27.45
C TYR A 200 17.34 9.71 26.84
N LYS A 201 17.84 8.75 27.62
CA LYS A 201 18.74 7.70 27.12
C LYS A 201 17.98 6.76 26.19
N ASP A 202 16.80 6.32 26.63
CA ASP A 202 15.90 5.50 25.83
C ASP A 202 15.47 6.26 24.58
N ALA A 203 15.16 7.56 24.71
CA ALA A 203 14.82 8.40 23.56
C ALA A 203 15.95 8.49 22.53
N MET A 204 17.19 8.68 22.98
CA MET A 204 18.36 8.74 22.08
C MET A 204 18.69 7.38 21.47
N LEU A 205 18.55 6.29 22.23
CA LEU A 205 18.76 4.93 21.73
C LEU A 205 17.72 4.60 20.67
N LEU A 206 16.44 4.90 20.92
CA LEU A 206 15.34 4.69 19.98
C LEU A 206 15.55 5.48 18.69
N ALA A 207 15.99 6.74 18.79
CA ALA A 207 16.30 7.58 17.65
C ALA A 207 17.51 7.06 16.85
N ALA A 208 18.61 6.71 17.53
CA ALA A 208 19.83 6.24 16.86
C ALA A 208 19.61 4.88 16.17
N SER A 209 18.99 3.92 16.86
CA SER A 209 18.65 2.61 16.32
C SER A 209 17.67 2.70 15.15
N SER A 210 16.62 3.52 15.25
CA SER A 210 15.65 3.71 14.16
C SER A 210 16.27 4.33 12.91
N VAL A 211 17.13 5.35 13.04
CA VAL A 211 17.80 6.00 11.90
C VAL A 211 18.78 5.04 11.22
N LEU A 212 19.60 4.33 12.00
CA LEU A 212 20.52 3.31 11.48
C LEU A 212 19.75 2.22 10.74
N THR A 213 18.68 1.73 11.35
CA THR A 213 17.82 0.68 10.78
C THR A 213 17.19 1.14 9.48
N ALA A 214 16.47 2.27 9.49
CA ALA A 214 15.73 2.74 8.32
C ALA A 214 16.67 3.03 7.13
N THR A 215 17.83 3.63 7.39
CA THR A 215 18.79 3.95 6.33
C THR A 215 19.47 2.71 5.76
N MET A 216 19.94 1.80 6.63
CA MET A 216 20.61 0.57 6.20
C MET A 216 19.63 -0.41 5.54
N SER A 217 18.41 -0.55 6.07
CA SER A 217 17.41 -1.46 5.48
C SER A 217 16.98 -0.98 4.10
N CYS A 218 16.63 0.30 3.96
CA CYS A 218 16.28 0.88 2.66
C CYS A 218 17.46 0.82 1.68
N PHE A 219 18.69 1.05 2.14
CA PHE A 219 19.87 0.95 1.27
C PHE A 219 20.06 -0.47 0.74
N VAL A 220 20.01 -1.49 1.61
CA VAL A 220 20.11 -2.91 1.21
C VAL A 220 19.00 -3.27 0.23
N LEU A 221 17.76 -2.83 0.50
CA LEU A 221 16.61 -3.13 -0.34
C LEU A 221 16.65 -2.44 -1.69
N ASP A 222 17.12 -1.19 -1.76
CA ASP A 222 17.32 -0.49 -3.02
C ASP A 222 18.20 -1.32 -3.97
N PHE A 223 19.31 -1.89 -3.47
CA PHE A 223 20.16 -2.77 -4.29
C PHE A 223 19.47 -4.05 -4.73
N VAL A 224 18.74 -4.71 -3.81
CA VAL A 224 17.96 -5.91 -4.13
C VAL A 224 16.93 -5.59 -5.22
N LEU A 225 16.18 -4.51 -5.06
CA LEU A 225 15.14 -4.06 -5.98
C LEU A 225 15.71 -3.75 -7.36
N ILE A 226 16.81 -2.98 -7.42
CA ILE A 226 17.51 -2.68 -8.67
C ILE A 226 17.97 -3.98 -9.35
N GLY A 227 18.55 -4.92 -8.58
CA GLY A 227 18.96 -6.23 -9.07
C GLY A 227 17.79 -7.02 -9.67
N VAL A 228 16.66 -7.06 -8.97
CA VAL A 228 15.41 -7.72 -9.41
C VAL A 228 14.88 -7.08 -10.70
N ILE A 229 14.89 -5.75 -10.81
CA ILE A 229 14.44 -5.03 -12.00
C ILE A 229 15.33 -5.37 -13.22
N PHE A 230 16.65 -5.35 -13.06
CA PHE A 230 17.58 -5.71 -14.14
C PHE A 230 17.46 -7.19 -14.53
N ALA A 231 17.30 -8.09 -13.56
CA ALA A 231 17.06 -9.50 -13.81
C ALA A 231 15.74 -9.70 -14.57
N SER A 232 14.66 -9.05 -14.14
CA SER A 232 13.35 -9.11 -14.79
C SER A 232 13.43 -8.66 -16.26
N LYS A 233 14.14 -7.57 -16.53
CA LYS A 233 14.43 -7.11 -17.90
C LYS A 233 15.20 -8.16 -18.73
N LYS A 234 16.18 -8.84 -18.13
CA LYS A 234 16.96 -9.90 -18.81
C LYS A 234 16.09 -11.11 -19.14
N PHE A 235 15.16 -11.48 -18.25
CA PHE A 235 14.23 -12.61 -18.42
C PHE A 235 12.93 -12.25 -19.14
N LYS A 236 12.76 -11.00 -19.61
CA LYS A 236 11.53 -10.50 -20.24
C LYS A 236 10.28 -10.67 -19.37
N LEU A 237 10.46 -10.66 -18.05
CA LEU A 237 9.37 -10.63 -17.08
C LEU A 237 8.98 -9.16 -16.83
N ASN A 238 7.76 -8.93 -16.35
CA ASN A 238 7.37 -7.60 -15.90
C ASN A 238 8.08 -7.30 -14.56
N PRO A 239 8.92 -6.26 -14.46
CA PRO A 239 9.59 -5.90 -13.21
C PRO A 239 8.60 -5.68 -12.07
N ASP A 240 7.42 -5.12 -12.30
CA ASP A 240 6.42 -4.85 -11.25
C ASP A 240 5.90 -6.12 -10.56
N ASN A 241 5.85 -7.22 -11.30
CA ASN A 241 5.36 -8.50 -10.78
C ASN A 241 6.40 -9.22 -9.90
N LEU A 242 7.67 -8.83 -9.96
CA LEU A 242 8.76 -9.48 -9.25
C LEU A 242 9.39 -8.54 -8.20
N ALA A 243 9.51 -7.26 -8.50
CA ALA A 243 10.14 -6.25 -7.66
C ALA A 243 9.40 -6.06 -6.33
N THR A 244 8.10 -5.77 -6.40
CA THR A 244 7.28 -5.45 -5.22
C THR A 244 7.20 -6.60 -4.21
N PRO A 245 6.97 -7.87 -4.62
CA PRO A 245 6.86 -8.97 -3.67
C PRO A 245 8.19 -9.37 -3.04
N PHE A 246 9.29 -9.26 -3.80
CA PHE A 246 10.63 -9.48 -3.25
C PHE A 246 11.02 -8.38 -2.26
N ALA A 247 10.71 -7.12 -2.58
CA ALA A 247 10.92 -6.01 -1.66
C ALA A 247 10.12 -6.20 -0.37
N ALA A 248 8.83 -6.55 -0.46
CA ALA A 248 8.00 -6.87 0.70
C ALA A 248 8.61 -8.01 1.52
N SER A 249 8.87 -9.15 0.87
CA SER A 249 9.33 -10.39 1.53
C SER A 249 10.67 -10.23 2.24
N ILE A 250 11.72 -9.82 1.52
CA ILE A 250 13.08 -9.71 2.08
C ILE A 250 13.16 -8.54 3.05
N GLY A 251 12.49 -7.44 2.72
CA GLY A 251 12.71 -6.21 3.43
C GLY A 251 12.12 -6.14 4.82
N ASP A 252 11.03 -6.87 5.09
CA ASP A 252 10.46 -6.90 6.44
C ASP A 252 11.39 -7.66 7.40
N VAL A 253 11.91 -8.80 6.94
CA VAL A 253 12.91 -9.60 7.66
C VAL A 253 14.18 -8.78 7.89
N VAL A 254 14.73 -8.15 6.84
CA VAL A 254 15.95 -7.35 6.94
C VAL A 254 15.76 -6.15 7.87
N SER A 255 14.61 -5.47 7.82
CA SER A 255 14.35 -4.31 8.67
C SER A 255 14.25 -4.68 10.15
N LEU A 256 13.54 -5.77 10.48
CA LEU A 256 13.44 -6.26 11.86
C LEU A 256 14.79 -6.76 12.39
N MET A 257 15.55 -7.48 11.57
CA MET A 257 16.88 -7.97 11.94
C MET A 257 17.85 -6.81 12.18
N LEU A 258 17.84 -5.79 11.32
CA LEU A 258 18.68 -4.61 11.53
C LEU A 258 18.23 -3.81 12.77
N LEU A 259 16.91 -3.68 13.00
CA LEU A 259 16.39 -3.05 14.21
C LEU A 259 16.90 -3.75 15.46
N SER A 260 16.77 -5.07 15.50
CA SER A 260 17.17 -5.84 16.68
C SER A 260 18.67 -5.80 16.92
N VAL A 261 19.48 -5.91 15.86
CA VAL A 261 20.94 -5.82 15.95
C VAL A 261 21.37 -4.44 16.44
N TRP A 262 20.87 -3.36 15.85
CA TRP A 262 21.26 -2.00 16.25
C TRP A 262 20.73 -1.65 17.63
N ALA A 263 19.49 -2.00 17.96
CA ALA A 263 18.93 -1.77 19.29
C ALA A 263 19.75 -2.50 20.35
N LYS A 264 20.06 -3.79 20.15
CA LYS A 264 20.87 -4.58 21.09
C LYS A 264 22.29 -4.03 21.24
N LEU A 265 22.97 -3.77 20.12
CA LEU A 265 24.35 -3.27 20.14
C LEU A 265 24.42 -1.91 20.84
N LEU A 266 23.51 -0.98 20.51
CA LEU A 266 23.46 0.33 21.15
C LEU A 266 23.09 0.22 22.63
N TYR A 267 22.21 -0.71 23.00
CA TYR A 267 21.85 -0.97 24.39
C TYR A 267 23.02 -1.55 25.20
N GLU A 268 23.89 -2.38 24.64
CA GLU A 268 25.05 -2.88 25.38
C GLU A 268 26.10 -1.78 25.66
N ILE A 269 26.19 -0.78 24.77
CA ILE A 269 27.23 0.27 24.87
C ILE A 269 26.74 1.60 25.45
N HIS A 270 25.43 1.84 25.53
CA HIS A 270 24.90 3.18 25.89
C HIS A 270 25.27 3.62 27.31
N GLU A 271 25.46 2.70 28.26
CA GLU A 271 25.88 3.03 29.62
C GLU A 271 27.34 3.50 29.67
N GLN A 272 28.22 2.83 28.91
CA GLN A 272 29.65 3.14 28.90
C GLN A 272 29.99 4.36 28.02
N TYR A 273 29.29 4.50 26.89
CA TYR A 273 29.58 5.53 25.88
C TYR A 273 28.31 6.26 25.40
N PRO A 274 27.60 7.01 26.29
CA PRO A 274 26.35 7.68 25.92
C PRO A 274 26.53 8.73 24.82
N TRP A 275 27.72 9.34 24.72
CA TRP A 275 28.06 10.32 23.68
C TRP A 275 27.96 9.75 22.26
N LEU A 276 28.09 8.42 22.10
CA LEU A 276 28.06 7.77 20.79
C LEU A 276 26.66 7.86 20.15
N LEU A 277 25.59 7.78 20.94
CA LEU A 277 24.21 7.95 20.44
C LEU A 277 24.02 9.34 19.83
N PHE A 278 24.52 10.37 20.52
CA PHE A 278 24.52 11.75 20.02
C PHE A 278 25.42 11.91 18.80
N ALA A 279 26.58 11.26 18.77
CA ALA A 279 27.48 11.30 17.63
C ALA A 279 26.86 10.66 16.37
N ILE A 280 26.17 9.53 16.51
CA ILE A 280 25.45 8.86 15.42
C ILE A 280 24.36 9.79 14.88
N LEU A 281 23.48 10.29 15.75
CA LEU A 281 22.39 11.19 15.35
C LEU A 281 22.92 12.48 14.73
N GLY A 282 23.95 13.08 15.34
CA GLY A 282 24.61 14.27 14.82
C GLY A 282 25.23 14.02 13.45
N PHE A 283 25.90 12.89 13.23
CA PHE A 283 26.45 12.50 11.94
C PHE A 283 25.34 12.40 10.87
N TYR A 284 24.22 11.75 11.19
CA TYR A 284 23.11 11.64 10.24
C TYR A 284 22.44 12.98 9.93
N ILE A 285 22.16 13.79 10.95
CA ILE A 285 21.43 15.06 10.80
C ILE A 285 22.28 16.15 10.17
N PHE A 286 23.55 16.28 10.58
CA PHE A 286 24.41 17.39 10.16
C PHE A 286 25.31 17.07 8.97
N LEU A 287 25.54 15.79 8.65
CA LEU A 287 26.41 15.40 7.54
C LEU A 287 25.68 14.59 6.48
N VAL A 288 25.09 13.45 6.84
CA VAL A 288 24.48 12.53 5.84
C VAL A 288 23.25 13.16 5.16
N LEU A 289 22.33 13.73 5.96
CA LEU A 289 21.10 14.31 5.46
C LEU A 289 21.36 15.51 4.51
N PRO A 290 22.18 16.52 4.87
CA PRO A 290 22.50 17.62 3.96
C PRO A 290 23.17 17.16 2.67
N VAL A 291 24.08 16.19 2.74
CA VAL A 291 24.76 15.64 1.55
C VAL A 291 23.74 15.04 0.59
N TRP A 292 22.83 14.19 1.07
CA TRP A 292 21.79 13.62 0.22
C TRP A 292 20.83 14.69 -0.32
N VAL A 293 20.42 15.67 0.49
CA VAL A 293 19.56 16.77 0.04
C VAL A 293 20.22 17.54 -1.10
N LEU A 294 21.52 17.84 -1.02
CA LEU A 294 22.26 18.52 -2.08
C LEU A 294 22.32 17.69 -3.37
N ILE A 295 22.50 16.37 -3.25
CA ILE A 295 22.50 15.43 -4.38
C ILE A 295 21.13 15.41 -5.06
N VAL A 296 20.05 15.21 -4.28
CA VAL A 296 18.68 15.05 -4.79
C VAL A 296 18.14 16.34 -5.39
N ARG A 297 18.45 17.50 -4.80
CA ARG A 297 18.05 18.82 -5.35
C ARG A 297 18.63 19.09 -6.73
N LYS A 298 19.84 18.60 -7.01
CA LYS A 298 20.49 18.73 -8.32
C LYS A 298 19.96 17.75 -9.37
N ASN A 299 19.21 16.73 -8.95
CA ASN A 299 18.71 15.69 -9.83
C ASN A 299 17.32 16.05 -10.38
N GLU A 300 17.23 16.16 -11.71
CA GLU A 300 16.00 16.55 -12.43
C GLU A 300 14.83 15.58 -12.26
N TYR A 301 15.09 14.30 -11.94
CA TYR A 301 14.05 13.29 -11.79
C TYR A 301 13.43 13.26 -10.39
N THR A 302 14.15 13.71 -9.36
CA THR A 302 13.75 13.57 -7.95
C THR A 302 13.52 14.88 -7.21
N ASN A 303 13.99 16.01 -7.75
CA ASN A 303 13.89 17.32 -7.07
C ASN A 303 12.45 17.72 -6.74
N LYS A 304 11.49 17.43 -7.62
CA LYS A 304 10.07 17.79 -7.45
C LYS A 304 9.45 16.98 -6.31
N ILE A 305 9.76 15.68 -6.28
CA ILE A 305 9.24 14.75 -5.28
C ILE A 305 9.72 15.12 -3.88
N LEU A 306 10.95 15.62 -3.76
CA LEU A 306 11.51 16.12 -2.49
C LEU A 306 10.64 17.24 -1.87
N THR A 307 9.83 17.95 -2.66
CA THR A 307 8.97 19.03 -2.13
C THR A 307 7.50 18.63 -1.92
N THR A 308 6.98 17.68 -2.71
CA THR A 308 5.53 17.38 -2.74
C THR A 308 5.15 16.01 -2.17
N GLY A 309 6.09 15.12 -1.90
CA GLY A 309 5.82 13.72 -1.53
C GLY A 309 5.63 13.42 -0.04
N TRP A 310 5.68 14.42 0.85
CA TRP A 310 5.78 14.19 2.29
C TRP A 310 4.45 13.84 2.95
N THR A 311 3.35 14.47 2.54
CA THR A 311 2.07 14.34 3.25
C THR A 311 1.62 12.89 3.40
N PRO A 312 1.56 12.04 2.34
CA PRO A 312 1.12 10.66 2.49
C PRO A 312 2.06 9.82 3.35
N VAL A 313 3.38 10.01 3.19
CA VAL A 313 4.40 9.27 3.95
C VAL A 313 4.30 9.60 5.44
N LEU A 314 4.29 10.88 5.81
CA LEU A 314 4.28 11.29 7.20
C LEU A 314 2.99 10.90 7.93
N SER A 315 1.84 11.02 7.26
CA SER A 315 0.58 10.57 7.86
C SER A 315 0.49 9.06 8.01
N ALA A 316 1.06 8.30 7.06
CA ALA A 316 1.12 6.85 7.15
C ALA A 316 1.93 6.40 8.37
N LEU A 317 3.04 7.08 8.68
CA LEU A 317 3.87 6.76 9.84
C LEU A 317 3.13 6.88 11.16
N ILE A 318 2.30 7.92 11.31
CA ILE A 318 1.51 8.11 12.53
C ILE A 318 0.49 6.98 12.66
N ILE A 319 -0.19 6.62 11.57
CA ILE A 319 -1.20 5.54 11.56
C ILE A 319 -0.55 4.18 11.85
N SER A 320 0.57 3.84 11.19
CA SER A 320 1.31 2.60 11.47
C SER A 320 1.88 2.60 12.90
N GLY A 321 2.31 3.76 13.42
CA GLY A 321 2.75 3.90 14.81
C GLY A 321 1.65 3.58 15.82
N MET A 322 0.39 3.94 15.52
CA MET A 322 -0.75 3.49 16.34
C MET A 322 -0.91 1.97 16.31
N GLY A 323 -0.67 1.31 15.16
CA GLY A 323 -0.60 -0.15 15.07
C GLY A 323 0.52 -0.75 15.92
N GLY A 324 1.65 -0.05 16.03
CA GLY A 324 2.76 -0.40 16.92
C GLY A 324 2.42 -0.34 18.41
N LEU A 325 1.54 0.58 18.83
CA LEU A 325 1.02 0.61 20.21
C LEU A 325 0.15 -0.60 20.53
N VAL A 326 -0.64 -1.06 19.55
CA VAL A 326 -1.43 -2.28 19.69
C VAL A 326 -0.51 -3.49 19.79
N LEU A 327 0.56 -3.54 18.99
CA LEU A 327 1.57 -4.60 19.05
C LEU A 327 2.24 -4.67 20.42
N ASP A 328 2.72 -3.53 20.94
CA ASP A 328 3.32 -3.41 22.28
C ASP A 328 2.41 -4.01 23.36
N HIS A 329 1.16 -3.58 23.40
CA HIS A 329 0.20 -4.06 24.38
C HIS A 329 -0.17 -5.54 24.21
N ALA A 330 -0.23 -6.04 22.97
CA ALA A 330 -0.62 -7.41 22.70
C ALA A 330 0.48 -8.43 23.02
N ILE A 331 1.75 -8.10 22.76
CA ILE A 331 2.91 -8.96 23.08
C ILE A 331 3.00 -9.22 24.59
N ASP A 332 2.70 -8.22 25.43
CA ASP A 332 2.66 -8.39 26.88
C ASP A 332 1.58 -9.37 27.35
N GLN A 333 0.48 -9.47 26.60
CA GLN A 333 -0.69 -10.24 27.03
C GLN A 333 -0.78 -11.62 26.40
N PHE A 334 -0.24 -11.84 25.21
CA PHE A 334 -0.50 -13.05 24.42
C PHE A 334 0.80 -13.66 23.89
N LYS A 335 0.99 -14.96 24.16
CA LYS A 335 2.14 -15.72 23.64
C LYS A 335 2.12 -15.79 22.12
N ASN A 336 3.31 -15.67 21.52
CA ASN A 336 3.57 -15.73 20.08
C ASN A 336 2.70 -14.80 19.23
N PHE A 337 2.17 -13.71 19.81
CA PHE A 337 1.43 -12.70 19.05
C PHE A 337 2.34 -12.09 17.95
N GLY A 338 3.63 -11.92 18.26
CA GLY A 338 4.65 -11.44 17.33
C GLY A 338 4.82 -12.29 16.07
N VAL A 339 4.54 -13.60 16.13
CA VAL A 339 4.61 -14.50 14.96
C VAL A 339 3.53 -14.15 13.93
N PHE A 340 2.30 -13.90 14.38
CA PHE A 340 1.14 -13.75 13.50
C PHE A 340 0.93 -12.30 13.03
N GLN A 341 1.44 -11.31 13.77
CA GLN A 341 1.20 -9.91 13.46
C GLN A 341 1.78 -9.46 12.11
N PRO A 342 3.04 -9.79 11.74
CA PRO A 342 3.56 -9.39 10.43
C PRO A 342 2.84 -10.08 9.28
N ILE A 343 2.30 -11.29 9.51
CA ILE A 343 1.54 -12.05 8.51
C ILE A 343 0.24 -11.32 8.17
N ILE A 344 -0.57 -10.97 9.18
CA ILE A 344 -1.86 -10.30 8.95
C ILE A 344 -1.68 -8.90 8.36
N ASN A 345 -0.69 -8.14 8.85
CA ASN A 345 -0.42 -6.78 8.37
C ASN A 345 0.18 -6.79 6.97
N GLY A 346 1.25 -7.55 6.76
CA GLY A 346 1.96 -7.58 5.49
C GLY A 346 1.11 -8.13 4.35
N ILE A 347 0.30 -9.17 4.58
CA ILE A 347 -0.58 -9.70 3.53
C ILE A 347 -1.71 -8.72 3.19
N GLY A 348 -2.37 -8.15 4.20
CA GLY A 348 -3.42 -7.15 4.01
C GLY A 348 -2.89 -5.94 3.22
N GLY A 349 -1.74 -5.41 3.64
CA GLY A 349 -1.04 -4.28 3.00
C GLY A 349 -0.62 -4.57 1.55
N ASN A 350 -0.10 -5.76 1.27
CA ASN A 350 0.32 -6.13 -0.08
C ASN A 350 -0.88 -6.32 -1.03
N LEU A 351 -1.93 -7.01 -0.59
CA LEU A 351 -3.14 -7.21 -1.41
C LEU A 351 -3.84 -5.88 -1.74
N VAL A 352 -3.96 -4.99 -0.76
CA VAL A 352 -4.59 -3.69 -0.95
C VAL A 352 -3.75 -2.79 -1.87
N SER A 353 -2.42 -2.88 -1.80
CA SER A 353 -1.51 -2.15 -2.69
C SER A 353 -1.66 -2.59 -4.14
N VAL A 354 -1.74 -3.91 -4.38
CA VAL A 354 -2.01 -4.47 -5.73
C VAL A 354 -3.36 -3.98 -6.25
N GLN A 355 -4.41 -4.01 -5.42
CA GLN A 355 -5.73 -3.53 -5.83
C GLN A 355 -5.72 -2.03 -6.12
N SER A 356 -5.10 -1.22 -5.26
CA SER A 356 -4.99 0.23 -5.42
C SER A 356 -4.30 0.60 -6.73
N SER A 357 -3.16 -0.03 -7.03
CA SER A 357 -2.42 0.21 -8.27
C SER A 357 -3.21 -0.20 -9.52
N ARG A 358 -3.97 -1.30 -9.46
CA ARG A 358 -4.84 -1.71 -10.58
C ARG A 358 -6.00 -0.74 -10.79
N ILE A 359 -6.61 -0.22 -9.72
CA ILE A 359 -7.64 0.82 -9.82
C ILE A 359 -7.04 2.12 -10.40
N SER A 360 -5.87 2.54 -9.91
CA SER A 360 -5.17 3.73 -10.45
C SER A 360 -4.88 3.57 -11.94
N THR A 361 -4.29 2.43 -12.34
CA THR A 361 -4.00 2.13 -13.75
C THR A 361 -5.27 2.12 -14.61
N MET A 362 -6.37 1.59 -14.09
CA MET A 362 -7.67 1.64 -14.79
C MET A 362 -8.13 3.10 -14.97
N LEU A 363 -8.08 3.92 -13.93
CA LEU A 363 -8.49 5.32 -13.98
C LEU A 363 -7.64 6.12 -14.98
N HIS A 364 -6.32 5.92 -14.97
CA HIS A 364 -5.39 6.50 -15.94
C HIS A 364 -5.67 6.11 -17.40
N LYS A 365 -6.18 4.91 -17.65
CA LYS A 365 -6.50 4.43 -19.00
C LYS A 365 -7.91 4.80 -19.47
N THR A 366 -8.82 5.10 -18.55
CA THR A 366 -10.27 5.24 -18.85
C THR A 366 -10.81 6.66 -18.62
N SER A 367 -10.07 7.53 -17.93
CA SER A 367 -10.53 8.87 -17.61
C SER A 367 -9.39 9.89 -17.53
N ILE A 368 -9.75 11.17 -17.68
CA ILE A 368 -8.88 12.29 -17.36
C ILE A 368 -8.88 12.54 -15.84
N LYS A 369 -7.74 12.99 -15.29
CA LYS A 369 -7.60 13.30 -13.86
C LYS A 369 -8.67 14.30 -13.43
N GLY A 370 -9.41 13.96 -12.37
CA GLY A 370 -10.50 14.77 -11.83
C GLY A 370 -11.91 14.40 -12.31
N VAL A 371 -12.04 13.58 -13.37
CA VAL A 371 -13.34 13.08 -13.85
C VAL A 371 -13.42 11.59 -13.58
N ILE A 372 -14.46 11.16 -12.88
CA ILE A 372 -14.69 9.74 -12.61
C ILE A 372 -15.41 9.14 -13.84
N PRO A 373 -14.98 7.97 -14.35
CA PRO A 373 -15.68 7.32 -15.46
C PRO A 373 -17.16 7.07 -15.12
N PRO A 374 -18.11 7.26 -16.06
CA PRO A 374 -19.54 7.10 -15.80
C PRO A 374 -19.93 5.69 -15.35
N HIS A 375 -19.09 4.69 -15.66
CA HIS A 375 -19.30 3.28 -15.34
C HIS A 375 -18.72 2.85 -13.97
N THR A 376 -18.11 3.77 -13.23
CA THR A 376 -17.59 3.54 -11.87
C THR A 376 -18.12 4.59 -10.92
N LYS A 377 -18.84 4.17 -9.87
CA LYS A 377 -19.31 5.08 -8.82
C LYS A 377 -18.32 5.07 -7.65
N GLN A 378 -18.01 6.27 -7.15
CA GLN A 378 -17.16 6.46 -5.96
C GLN A 378 -17.85 5.84 -4.74
N TRP A 379 -19.08 6.26 -4.45
CA TRP A 379 -19.86 5.79 -3.30
C TRP A 379 -20.76 4.64 -3.73
N VAL A 380 -20.38 3.44 -3.35
CA VAL A 380 -21.12 2.21 -3.58
C VAL A 380 -21.09 1.36 -2.31
N ALA A 381 -22.08 0.49 -2.14
CA ALA A 381 -22.06 -0.46 -1.02
C ALA A 381 -20.83 -1.39 -1.12
N PRO A 382 -20.28 -1.88 0.01
CA PRO A 382 -19.13 -2.79 0.00
C PRO A 382 -19.32 -4.01 -0.91
N TRP A 383 -20.50 -4.60 -0.93
CA TRP A 383 -20.80 -5.74 -1.81
C TRP A 383 -20.75 -5.40 -3.30
N THR A 384 -21.13 -4.18 -3.65
CA THR A 384 -21.05 -3.67 -5.02
C THR A 384 -19.60 -3.41 -5.43
N ALA A 385 -18.80 -2.86 -4.52
CA ALA A 385 -17.37 -2.60 -4.73
C ALA A 385 -16.53 -3.88 -4.82
N LEU A 386 -16.86 -4.89 -4.00
CA LEU A 386 -15.99 -6.06 -3.80
C LEU A 386 -16.44 -7.31 -4.56
N VAL A 387 -17.74 -7.49 -4.80
CA VAL A 387 -18.28 -8.75 -5.35
C VAL A 387 -18.80 -8.57 -6.78
N LYS A 388 -19.73 -7.63 -6.99
CA LYS A 388 -20.36 -7.40 -8.30
C LYS A 388 -20.95 -6.01 -8.38
N GLY A 389 -20.53 -5.22 -9.38
CA GLY A 389 -21.18 -3.95 -9.70
C GLY A 389 -20.26 -2.89 -10.30
N VAL A 390 -18.95 -2.95 -10.04
CA VAL A 390 -17.95 -2.06 -10.63
C VAL A 390 -16.79 -2.85 -11.23
N LEU A 391 -16.08 -2.28 -12.21
CA LEU A 391 -14.92 -2.89 -12.86
C LEU A 391 -13.85 -3.44 -11.88
N PRO A 392 -13.49 -2.72 -10.79
CA PRO A 392 -12.55 -3.23 -9.79
C PRO A 392 -13.02 -4.44 -8.98
N ALA A 393 -14.33 -4.74 -8.95
CA ALA A 393 -14.91 -5.79 -8.10
C ALA A 393 -14.44 -7.19 -8.52
N LYS A 394 -14.20 -7.41 -9.81
CA LYS A 394 -13.68 -8.68 -10.32
C LYS A 394 -12.32 -9.02 -9.71
N SER A 395 -11.44 -8.03 -9.64
CA SER A 395 -10.11 -8.15 -9.04
C SER A 395 -10.20 -8.34 -7.54
N ALA A 396 -10.99 -7.51 -6.84
CA ALA A 396 -11.19 -7.61 -5.39
C ALA A 396 -11.68 -9.01 -4.97
N ARG A 397 -12.68 -9.56 -5.67
CA ARG A 397 -13.17 -10.92 -5.43
C ARG A 397 -12.10 -11.99 -5.59
N ILE A 398 -11.22 -11.87 -6.59
CA ILE A 398 -10.11 -12.82 -6.77
C ILE A 398 -9.12 -12.72 -5.60
N LEU A 399 -8.81 -11.52 -5.12
CA LEU A 399 -7.91 -11.33 -3.98
C LEU A 399 -8.50 -11.90 -2.68
N ILE A 400 -9.80 -11.72 -2.45
CA ILE A 400 -10.51 -12.29 -1.29
C ILE A 400 -10.49 -13.83 -1.36
N LEU A 401 -10.81 -14.41 -2.52
CA LEU A 401 -10.80 -15.86 -2.71
C LEU A 401 -9.39 -16.46 -2.59
N LEU A 402 -8.37 -15.73 -3.01
CA LEU A 402 -6.96 -16.11 -2.88
C LEU A 402 -6.50 -16.05 -1.42
N ALA A 403 -6.97 -15.07 -0.65
CA ALA A 403 -6.58 -14.88 0.74
C ALA A 403 -6.97 -16.05 1.64
N ILE A 404 -8.10 -16.72 1.38
CA ILE A 404 -8.59 -17.85 2.21
C ILE A 404 -7.56 -18.99 2.29
N PRO A 405 -7.23 -19.70 1.18
CA PRO A 405 -6.24 -20.77 1.24
C PRO A 405 -4.84 -20.26 1.59
N GLY A 406 -4.51 -19.03 1.18
CA GLY A 406 -3.23 -18.40 1.49
C GLY A 406 -2.98 -18.22 2.98
N GLN A 407 -3.88 -17.52 3.66
CA GLN A 407 -3.81 -17.25 5.09
C GLN A 407 -3.83 -18.55 5.91
N THR A 408 -4.58 -19.57 5.47
CA THR A 408 -4.55 -20.89 6.10
C THR A 408 -3.16 -21.53 6.01
N ILE A 409 -2.52 -21.49 4.84
CA ILE A 409 -1.16 -22.02 4.67
C ILE A 409 -0.19 -21.24 5.55
N PHE A 410 -0.30 -19.91 5.58
CA PHE A 410 0.64 -19.07 6.30
C PHE A 410 0.54 -19.23 7.81
N VAL A 411 -0.67 -19.26 8.39
CA VAL A 411 -0.85 -19.43 9.83
C VAL A 411 -0.34 -20.80 10.31
N LEU A 412 -0.62 -21.87 9.55
CA LEU A 412 -0.14 -23.22 9.86
C LEU A 412 1.38 -23.33 9.73
N THR A 413 1.94 -22.71 8.69
CA THR A 413 3.39 -22.74 8.46
C THR A 413 4.13 -21.93 9.52
N ALA A 414 3.60 -20.77 9.90
CA ALA A 414 4.20 -19.92 10.94
C ALA A 414 4.22 -20.63 12.29
N ASP A 415 3.10 -21.25 12.68
CA ASP A 415 3.00 -22.05 13.90
C ASP A 415 3.97 -23.23 13.90
N LEU A 416 4.05 -23.97 12.79
CA LEU A 416 4.98 -25.09 12.64
C LEU A 416 6.45 -24.67 12.76
N ILE A 417 6.81 -23.51 12.20
CA ILE A 417 8.19 -23.00 12.25
C ILE A 417 8.51 -22.47 13.66
N ALA A 418 7.58 -21.73 14.28
CA ALA A 418 7.79 -21.15 15.60
C ALA A 418 7.91 -22.22 16.69
N ASN A 419 7.03 -23.23 16.67
CA ASN A 419 6.93 -24.20 17.76
C ASN A 419 7.53 -25.58 17.41
N GLY A 420 7.96 -25.80 16.17
CA GLY A 420 8.44 -27.10 15.67
C GLY A 420 7.33 -28.15 15.49
N ARG A 421 6.08 -27.83 15.84
CA ARG A 421 4.89 -28.69 15.74
C ARG A 421 3.65 -27.84 15.52
N LEU A 422 2.57 -28.44 15.01
CA LEU A 422 1.28 -27.77 14.89
C LEU A 422 0.56 -27.74 16.25
N THR A 423 0.55 -26.56 16.87
CA THR A 423 -0.16 -26.25 18.12
C THR A 423 -1.44 -25.46 17.91
N VAL A 424 -1.63 -24.83 16.74
CA VAL A 424 -2.88 -24.10 16.45
C VAL A 424 -4.11 -25.01 16.44
N SER A 425 -5.11 -24.65 17.26
CA SER A 425 -6.45 -25.25 17.23
C SER A 425 -7.20 -24.88 15.96
N TYR A 426 -8.15 -25.71 15.53
CA TYR A 426 -9.06 -25.37 14.42
C TYR A 426 -9.88 -24.10 14.72
N ILE A 427 -10.19 -23.84 16.00
CA ILE A 427 -10.92 -22.65 16.46
C ILE A 427 -10.03 -21.40 16.30
N PHE A 428 -8.74 -21.51 16.61
CA PHE A 428 -7.76 -20.45 16.37
C PHE A 428 -7.69 -20.12 14.88
N VAL A 429 -7.50 -21.12 14.02
CA VAL A 429 -7.42 -20.92 12.56
C VAL A 429 -8.70 -20.29 12.01
N LEU A 430 -9.88 -20.75 12.44
CA LEU A 430 -11.16 -20.18 12.02
C LEU A 430 -11.30 -18.71 12.45
N THR A 431 -10.90 -18.38 13.67
CA THR A 431 -10.99 -17.03 14.22
C THR A 431 -10.00 -16.10 13.52
N TYR A 432 -8.75 -16.54 13.34
CA TYR A 432 -7.70 -15.86 12.59
C TYR A 432 -8.13 -15.58 11.14
N LEU A 433 -8.67 -16.58 10.44
CA LEU A 433 -9.18 -16.42 9.08
C LEU A 433 -10.34 -15.42 9.03
N SER A 434 -11.24 -15.46 10.01
CA SER A 434 -12.39 -14.53 10.08
C SER A 434 -11.91 -13.08 10.20
N VAL A 435 -11.01 -12.79 11.14
CA VAL A 435 -10.48 -11.43 11.32
C VAL A 435 -9.61 -10.96 10.16
N SER A 436 -8.82 -11.87 9.56
CA SER A 436 -8.01 -11.57 8.38
C SER A 436 -8.89 -11.23 7.16
N LEU A 437 -9.99 -11.95 6.96
CA LEU A 437 -10.95 -11.64 5.89
C LEU A 437 -11.65 -10.30 6.13
N ILE A 438 -12.07 -10.02 7.37
CA ILE A 438 -12.65 -8.73 7.74
C ILE A 438 -11.67 -7.58 7.45
N GLN A 439 -10.40 -7.74 7.84
CA GLN A 439 -9.34 -6.76 7.56
C GLN A 439 -9.18 -6.55 6.05
N ILE A 440 -8.97 -7.61 5.26
CA ILE A 440 -8.75 -7.53 3.80
C ILE A 440 -9.96 -6.89 3.11
N MET A 441 -11.19 -7.30 3.45
CA MET A 441 -12.40 -6.73 2.86
C MET A 441 -12.55 -5.24 3.18
N SER A 442 -12.25 -4.85 4.43
CA SER A 442 -12.25 -3.44 4.84
C SER A 442 -11.22 -2.63 4.07
N LEU A 443 -9.99 -3.13 3.95
CA LEU A 443 -8.91 -2.47 3.21
C LEU A 443 -9.23 -2.34 1.72
N LEU A 444 -9.72 -3.39 1.07
CA LEU A 444 -10.09 -3.36 -0.36
C LEU A 444 -11.23 -2.37 -0.63
N TYR A 445 -12.18 -2.25 0.30
CA TYR A 445 -13.26 -1.28 0.20
C TYR A 445 -12.75 0.15 0.36
N ILE A 446 -11.90 0.40 1.37
CA ILE A 446 -11.26 1.71 1.58
C ILE A 446 -10.39 2.06 0.36
N ALA A 447 -9.68 1.11 -0.23
CA ALA A 447 -8.90 1.33 -1.45
C ALA A 447 -9.78 1.79 -2.61
N HIS A 448 -10.95 1.17 -2.81
CA HIS A 448 -11.92 1.62 -3.81
C HIS A 448 -12.34 3.06 -3.56
N LEU A 449 -12.80 3.39 -2.35
CA LEU A 449 -13.24 4.75 -2.03
C LEU A 449 -12.12 5.78 -2.19
N MET A 450 -10.96 5.49 -1.62
CA MET A 450 -9.87 6.45 -1.49
C MET A 450 -9.18 6.72 -2.83
N THR A 451 -8.96 5.70 -3.66
CA THR A 451 -8.36 5.89 -5.01
C THR A 451 -9.26 6.75 -5.90
N HIS A 452 -10.57 6.50 -5.93
CA HIS A 452 -11.53 7.34 -6.67
C HIS A 452 -11.63 8.75 -6.08
N THR A 453 -11.55 8.89 -4.75
CA THR A 453 -11.56 10.20 -4.07
C THR A 453 -10.33 11.03 -4.43
N MET A 454 -9.13 10.43 -4.37
CA MET A 454 -7.87 11.08 -4.77
C MET A 454 -7.92 11.48 -6.25
N TRP A 455 -8.43 10.59 -7.11
CA TRP A 455 -8.61 10.88 -8.53
C TRP A 455 -9.49 12.11 -8.76
N LYS A 456 -10.61 12.22 -8.05
CA LYS A 456 -11.52 13.37 -8.10
C LYS A 456 -10.83 14.67 -7.67
N PHE A 457 -9.94 14.60 -6.67
CA PHE A 457 -9.14 15.75 -6.21
C PHE A 457 -7.89 16.01 -7.05
N LYS A 458 -7.72 15.35 -8.21
CA LYS A 458 -6.54 15.45 -9.08
C LYS A 458 -5.23 15.05 -8.38
N ILE A 459 -5.34 14.25 -7.31
CA ILE A 459 -4.22 13.64 -6.59
C ILE A 459 -3.94 12.30 -7.26
N ASP A 460 -2.67 12.02 -7.54
CA ASP A 460 -2.25 10.77 -8.13
C ASP A 460 -2.33 9.63 -7.09
N PRO A 461 -3.24 8.64 -7.26
CA PRO A 461 -3.44 7.60 -6.28
C PRO A 461 -2.26 6.64 -6.19
N ASP A 462 -1.44 6.48 -7.23
CA ASP A 462 -0.25 5.61 -7.16
C ASP A 462 0.80 6.15 -6.18
N ASN A 463 0.92 7.47 -6.06
CA ASN A 463 1.88 8.10 -5.16
C ASN A 463 1.34 8.34 -3.74
N SER A 464 0.02 8.36 -3.58
CA SER A 464 -0.61 8.86 -2.36
C SER A 464 -1.48 7.83 -1.66
N ALA A 465 -2.14 6.93 -2.38
CA ALA A 465 -3.09 5.99 -1.78
C ALA A 465 -2.40 4.84 -1.06
N ILE A 466 -1.35 4.28 -1.67
CA ILE A 466 -0.65 3.11 -1.13
C ILE A 466 -0.17 3.35 0.31
N PRO A 467 0.51 4.49 0.64
CA PRO A 467 0.94 4.76 2.01
C PRO A 467 -0.17 4.74 3.07
N TYR A 468 -1.34 5.31 2.76
CA TYR A 468 -2.46 5.29 3.71
C TYR A 468 -3.04 3.89 3.86
N LEU A 469 -3.15 3.13 2.77
CA LEU A 469 -3.77 1.80 2.79
C LEU A 469 -2.92 0.78 3.52
N THR A 470 -1.60 0.83 3.35
CA THR A 470 -0.66 -0.03 4.08
C THR A 470 -0.67 0.31 5.57
N ALA A 471 -0.63 1.59 5.92
CA ALA A 471 -0.67 2.01 7.32
C ALA A 471 -2.00 1.69 8.02
N LEU A 472 -3.13 1.86 7.33
CA LEU A 472 -4.42 1.36 7.82
C LEU A 472 -4.42 -0.16 7.94
N GLY A 473 -3.70 -0.87 7.07
CA GLY A 473 -3.50 -2.30 7.16
C GLY A 473 -2.77 -2.71 8.43
N ASP A 474 -1.71 -2.00 8.81
CA ASP A 474 -0.95 -2.22 10.04
C ASP A 474 -1.82 -2.03 11.29
N LEU A 475 -2.58 -0.93 11.33
CA LEU A 475 -3.46 -0.61 12.46
C LEU A 475 -4.63 -1.59 12.57
N LEU A 476 -5.35 -1.82 11.47
CA LEU A 476 -6.51 -2.72 11.46
C LEU A 476 -6.08 -4.17 11.70
N GLY A 477 -5.00 -4.63 11.09
CA GLY A 477 -4.53 -6.01 11.26
C GLY A 477 -4.08 -6.28 12.68
N SER A 478 -3.27 -5.40 13.28
CA SER A 478 -2.84 -5.55 14.68
C SER A 478 -4.04 -5.49 15.65
N SER A 479 -4.99 -4.57 15.43
CA SER A 479 -6.18 -4.43 16.30
C SER A 479 -7.13 -5.61 16.19
N LEU A 480 -7.40 -6.09 14.97
CA LEU A 480 -8.30 -7.21 14.75
C LEU A 480 -7.66 -8.54 15.20
N LEU A 481 -6.34 -8.69 15.07
CA LEU A 481 -5.62 -9.83 15.63
C LEU A 481 -5.69 -9.82 17.16
N MET A 482 -5.44 -8.68 17.81
CA MET A 482 -5.58 -8.56 19.27
C MET A 482 -7.01 -8.91 19.71
N LEU A 483 -8.03 -8.45 18.97
CA LEU A 483 -9.42 -8.82 19.25
C LEU A 483 -9.64 -10.34 19.12
N ALA A 484 -9.07 -10.99 18.11
CA ALA A 484 -9.16 -12.45 17.96
C ALA A 484 -8.58 -13.18 19.18
N PHE A 485 -7.41 -12.77 19.66
CA PHE A 485 -6.79 -13.35 20.85
C PHE A 485 -7.62 -13.13 22.13
N ILE A 486 -8.20 -11.93 22.30
CA ILE A 486 -9.13 -11.64 23.40
C ILE A 486 -10.38 -12.54 23.33
N LEU A 487 -10.96 -12.71 22.14
CA LEU A 487 -12.12 -13.57 21.95
C LEU A 487 -11.81 -15.03 22.28
N LEU A 488 -10.66 -15.52 21.82
CA LEU A 488 -10.17 -16.87 22.09
C LEU A 488 -9.96 -17.13 23.59
N ARG A 489 -9.35 -16.16 24.30
CA ARG A 489 -9.23 -16.21 25.77
C ARG A 489 -10.60 -16.27 26.45
N HIS A 490 -11.58 -15.49 25.99
CA HIS A 490 -12.92 -15.50 26.58
C HIS A 490 -13.68 -16.83 26.40
N ILE A 491 -13.41 -17.57 25.32
CA ILE A 491 -14.03 -18.88 25.08
C ILE A 491 -13.17 -20.05 25.59
N HIS A 492 -12.08 -19.77 26.34
CA HIS A 492 -11.13 -20.75 26.87
C HIS A 492 -10.41 -21.59 25.79
N GLU A 493 -10.26 -21.03 24.59
CA GLU A 493 -9.48 -21.60 23.48
C GLU A 493 -8.27 -20.70 23.19
N GLU A 494 -7.64 -20.20 24.25
CA GLU A 494 -6.45 -19.37 24.13
C GLU A 494 -5.34 -20.14 23.41
N TYR A 495 -4.64 -19.44 22.52
CA TYR A 495 -3.48 -20.01 21.86
C TYR A 495 -2.35 -20.19 22.89
N ASP A 496 -2.13 -21.44 23.30
CA ASP A 496 -1.05 -21.80 24.20
C ASP A 496 -0.22 -22.94 23.59
N PRO A 497 0.97 -22.65 23.04
CA PRO A 497 1.82 -23.66 22.40
C PRO A 497 2.33 -24.73 23.40
N ASP A 498 2.27 -24.43 24.70
CA ASP A 498 2.71 -25.33 25.78
C ASP A 498 1.61 -26.31 26.22
N SER A 499 0.34 -26.03 25.94
CA SER A 499 -0.81 -26.83 26.40
C SER A 499 -0.92 -28.23 25.79
N ALA A 500 -0.21 -28.49 24.68
CA ALA A 500 -0.22 -29.76 23.97
C ALA A 500 0.88 -30.74 24.41
N THR A 501 1.52 -30.54 25.57
CA THR A 501 2.36 -31.54 26.25
C THR A 501 1.60 -32.17 27.40
#